data_AF-A0A821WX96-F1
#
_entry.id   AF-A0A821WX96-F1
#
_cell.length_a   1.000
_cell.length_b   1.000
_cell.length_c   1.000
_cell.angle_alpha   90.00
_cell.angle_beta   90.00
_cell.angle_gamma   90.00
#
_symmetry.space_group_name_H-M   'P 1'
#
loop_
_entity.id
_entity.type
_entity.pdbx_description
1 polymer ?
#
loop_
_entity_poly.entity_id
_entity_poly.type
_entity_poly.pdbx_seq_one_letter_code
_entity_poly.pdbx_strand_id
1 'polypeptide(L)'
;MHVYAPTSSSSEGDIEAFYNDIEVALTKTDKKDILILTGDWNAKIGNDNTDWKSVMGQYGYGDRNERGERLLEFATVHDLYVRNTKFQHKPNRKWTWASPDGIHKNMI
;
A
#
# COMPACT_ATOMS: atom_id res chain seq x y z
N MET A 1 1.54 -11.78 6.31
CA MET A 1 0.36 -11.23 7.03
C MET A 1 -0.61 -10.64 6.02
N HIS A 2 -1.90 -10.74 6.28
CA HIS A 2 -2.94 -10.18 5.42
C HIS A 2 -3.68 -9.09 6.18
N VAL A 3 -3.88 -7.93 5.55
CA VAL A 3 -4.45 -6.73 6.18
C VAL A 3 -5.68 -6.25 5.41
N TYR A 4 -6.55 -5.54 6.10
CA TYR A 4 -7.64 -4.79 5.50
C TYR A 4 -7.71 -3.44 6.19
N ALA A 5 -7.22 -2.41 5.50
CA ALA A 5 -7.15 -1.07 6.05
C ALA A 5 -8.54 -0.47 6.20
N PRO A 6 -8.75 0.39 7.21
CA PRO A 6 -10.01 1.11 7.36
C PRO A 6 -10.34 1.95 6.13
N THR A 7 -11.63 2.10 5.84
CA THR A 7 -12.13 2.87 4.70
C THR A 7 -12.02 4.38 4.92
N SER A 8 -12.35 5.18 3.91
CA SER A 8 -12.34 6.65 4.01
C SER A 8 -13.33 7.21 5.05
N SER A 9 -14.34 6.45 5.46
CA SER A 9 -15.31 6.85 6.49
C SER A 9 -14.90 6.45 7.91
N SER A 10 -13.76 5.78 8.09
CA SER A 10 -13.27 5.35 9.40
C SER A 10 -12.63 6.51 10.16
N SER A 11 -12.66 6.45 11.49
CA SER A 11 -12.08 7.49 12.35
C SER A 11 -10.55 7.42 12.37
N GLU A 12 -9.88 8.51 12.77
CA GLU A 12 -8.42 8.49 12.91
C GLU A 12 -7.96 7.44 13.93
N GLY A 13 -8.72 7.24 15.01
CA GLY A 13 -8.44 6.20 15.99
C GLY A 13 -8.48 4.78 15.40
N ASP A 14 -9.38 4.51 14.45
CA ASP A 14 -9.41 3.21 13.74
C ASP A 14 -8.18 3.03 12.84
N ILE A 15 -7.70 4.11 12.21
CA ILE A 15 -6.51 4.10 11.36
C ILE A 15 -5.26 3.88 12.21
N GLU A 16 -5.13 4.56 13.35
CA GLU A 16 -4.04 4.35 14.30
C GLU A 16 -4.04 2.93 14.86
N ALA A 17 -5.20 2.41 15.27
CA ALA A 17 -5.34 1.04 15.74
C ALA A 17 -4.87 0.03 14.67
N PHE A 18 -5.26 0.25 13.41
CA PHE A 18 -4.82 -0.59 12.29
C PHE A 18 -3.30 -0.66 12.14
N TYR A 19 -2.60 0.48 12.18
CA TYR A 19 -1.14 0.47 12.09
C TYR A 19 -0.49 -0.14 13.34
N ASN A 20 -1.02 0.13 14.53
CA ASN A 20 -0.53 -0.46 15.78
C ASN A 20 -0.65 -1.99 15.78
N ASP A 21 -1.73 -2.54 15.24
CA ASP A 21 -1.91 -3.99 15.13
C ASP A 21 -0.83 -4.62 14.22
N ILE A 22 -0.49 -3.93 13.12
CA ILE A 22 0.58 -4.36 12.22
C ILE A 22 1.93 -4.30 12.93
N GLU A 23 2.23 -3.22 13.66
CA GLU A 23 3.47 -3.08 14.44
C GLU A 23 3.62 -4.24 15.44
N VAL A 24 2.58 -4.52 16.21
CA VAL A 24 2.58 -5.63 17.17
C VAL A 24 2.83 -6.97 16.47
N ALA A 25 2.26 -7.18 15.28
CA ALA A 25 2.48 -8.41 14.52
C ALA A 25 3.92 -8.49 13.93
N LEU A 26 4.48 -7.36 13.48
CA LEU A 26 5.86 -7.27 13.01
C LEU A 26 6.86 -7.60 14.12
N THR A 27 6.65 -7.10 15.34
CA THR A 27 7.55 -7.40 16.48
C THR A 27 7.60 -8.88 16.86
N LYS A 28 6.57 -9.66 16.50
CA LYS A 28 6.48 -11.10 16.74
C LYS A 28 7.06 -11.95 15.60
N THR A 29 7.43 -11.33 14.48
CA THR A 29 7.99 -12.03 13.32
C THR A 29 9.50 -12.20 13.50
N ASP A 30 10.03 -13.39 13.22
CA ASP A 30 11.48 -13.61 13.28
C ASP A 30 12.16 -12.82 12.15
N LYS A 31 13.28 -12.16 12.45
CA LYS A 31 14.08 -11.41 11.47
C LYS A 31 14.64 -12.28 10.34
N LYS A 32 14.68 -13.60 10.53
CA LYS A 32 15.11 -14.57 9.51
C LYS A 32 14.00 -14.93 8.52
N ASP A 33 12.75 -14.63 8.85
CA ASP A 33 11.62 -14.97 8.00
C ASP A 33 11.45 -13.97 6.86
N ILE A 34 10.90 -14.45 5.74
CA ILE A 34 10.49 -13.56 4.65
C ILE A 34 9.15 -12.94 5.01
N LEU A 35 9.16 -11.64 5.25
CA LEU A 35 7.96 -10.88 5.51
C LEU A 35 7.24 -10.49 4.21
N ILE A 36 5.97 -10.87 4.12
CA ILE A 36 5.08 -10.47 3.03
C ILE A 36 3.81 -9.89 3.66
N LEU A 37 3.55 -8.60 3.42
CA LEU A 37 2.29 -7.93 3.72
C LEU A 37 1.42 -7.92 2.47
N THR A 38 0.19 -8.42 2.57
CA THR A 38 -0.79 -8.43 1.48
C THR A 38 -2.14 -7.94 1.98
N GLY A 39 -3.04 -7.68 1.05
CA GLY A 39 -4.41 -7.29 1.33
C GLY A 39 -4.73 -5.89 0.84
N ASP A 40 -5.85 -5.36 1.28
CA ASP A 40 -6.37 -4.07 0.80
C ASP A 40 -5.94 -2.96 1.75
N TRP A 41 -5.14 -2.02 1.24
CA TRP A 41 -4.65 -0.88 2.02
C TRP A 41 -5.55 0.36 1.91
N ASN A 42 -6.61 0.33 1.09
CA ASN A 42 -7.48 1.48 0.84
C ASN A 42 -6.69 2.78 0.52
N ALA A 43 -5.56 2.62 -0.17
CA ALA A 43 -4.57 3.65 -0.42
C ALA A 43 -4.28 3.79 -1.92
N LYS A 44 -3.85 4.98 -2.35
CA LYS A 44 -3.35 5.25 -3.70
C LYS A 44 -1.97 5.88 -3.57
N ILE A 45 -0.92 5.15 -3.89
CA ILE A 45 0.47 5.66 -3.81
C ILE A 45 0.89 6.49 -5.03
N GLY A 46 0.07 6.48 -6.08
CA GLY A 46 0.32 7.22 -7.31
C GLY A 46 1.46 6.68 -8.17
N ASN A 47 1.86 7.47 -9.17
CA ASN A 47 2.96 7.15 -10.09
C ASN A 47 4.27 7.91 -9.81
N ASP A 48 4.23 9.00 -9.03
CA ASP A 48 5.41 9.79 -8.72
C ASP A 48 6.31 9.08 -7.72
N ASN A 49 7.45 8.58 -8.17
CA ASN A 49 8.42 7.89 -7.32
C ASN A 49 9.64 8.73 -6.97
N THR A 50 9.63 10.04 -7.22
CA THR A 50 10.83 10.90 -7.13
C THR A 50 11.55 10.76 -5.79
N ASP A 51 10.81 10.87 -4.69
CA ASP A 51 11.31 10.76 -3.32
C ASP A 51 11.18 9.35 -2.71
N TRP A 52 10.62 8.39 -3.47
CA TRP A 52 10.18 7.09 -2.95
C TRP A 52 10.83 5.89 -3.63
N LYS A 53 11.94 6.10 -4.35
CA LYS A 53 12.61 5.04 -5.15
C LYS A 53 13.11 3.84 -4.32
N SER A 54 13.33 4.02 -3.03
CA SER A 54 13.70 2.94 -2.09
C SER A 54 12.54 1.97 -1.82
N VAL A 55 11.30 2.45 -1.87
CA VAL A 55 10.11 1.70 -1.44
C VAL A 55 9.09 1.45 -2.55
N MET A 56 9.17 2.16 -3.67
CA MET A 56 8.29 1.95 -4.83
C MET A 56 9.04 2.01 -6.17
N GLY A 57 8.48 1.36 -7.18
CA GLY A 57 8.99 1.32 -8.54
C GLY A 57 8.32 2.36 -9.45
N GLN A 58 8.78 2.41 -10.70
CA GLN A 58 8.35 3.40 -11.70
C GLN A 58 6.98 3.11 -12.34
N TYR A 59 6.34 1.98 -12.01
CA TYR A 59 5.09 1.55 -12.64
C TYR A 59 3.85 1.79 -11.77
N GLY A 60 3.93 2.71 -10.81
CA GLY A 60 2.76 3.20 -10.08
C GLY A 60 1.70 3.83 -11.00
N TYR A 61 0.50 4.06 -10.47
CA TYR A 61 -0.65 4.54 -11.26
C TYR A 61 -1.47 5.59 -10.51
N GLY A 62 -1.89 6.62 -11.24
CA GLY A 62 -2.75 7.69 -10.75
C GLY A 62 -2.03 8.68 -9.83
N ASP A 63 -2.82 9.50 -9.17
CA ASP A 63 -2.34 10.47 -8.18
C ASP A 63 -2.34 9.85 -6.78
N ARG A 64 -1.40 10.32 -5.97
CA ARG A 64 -1.28 9.88 -4.58
C ARG A 64 -2.36 10.52 -3.72
N ASN A 65 -2.91 9.76 -2.78
CA ASN A 65 -3.73 10.30 -1.68
C ASN A 65 -2.97 10.24 -0.35
N GLU A 66 -3.49 10.93 0.67
CA GLU A 66 -2.91 10.97 2.03
C GLU A 66 -2.61 9.56 2.59
N ARG A 67 -3.51 8.61 2.36
CA ARG A 67 -3.32 7.21 2.78
C ARG A 67 -2.19 6.51 2.04
N GLY A 68 -1.97 6.86 0.77
CA GLY A 68 -0.83 6.40 -0.01
C GLY A 68 0.48 6.94 0.49
N GLU A 69 0.53 8.21 0.89
CA GLU A 69 1.72 8.81 1.50
C GLU A 69 2.07 8.08 2.80
N ARG A 70 1.09 7.92 3.70
CA ARG A 70 1.28 7.19 4.97
C ARG A 70 1.74 5.74 4.76
N LEU A 71 1.26 5.07 3.71
CA LEU A 71 1.73 3.73 3.35
C LEU A 71 3.20 3.72 2.91
N LEU A 72 3.65 4.74 2.16
CA LEU A 72 5.04 4.84 1.73
C LEU A 72 5.98 5.21 2.88
N GLU A 73 5.54 6.08 3.79
CA GLU A 73 6.23 6.38 5.05
C GLU A 73 6.39 5.11 5.89
N PHE A 74 5.29 4.38 6.11
CA PHE A 74 5.31 3.10 6.81
C PHE A 74 6.27 2.10 6.14
N ALA A 75 6.19 1.97 4.81
CA ALA A 75 7.08 1.09 4.07
C ALA A 75 8.56 1.50 4.23
N THR A 76 8.85 2.80 4.35
CA THR A 76 10.20 3.32 4.54
C THR A 76 10.74 3.00 5.93
N VAL A 77 9.93 3.17 6.97
CA VAL A 77 10.32 2.86 8.36
C VAL A 77 10.64 1.37 8.54
N HIS A 78 9.96 0.50 7.80
CA HIS A 78 10.08 -0.97 7.91
C HIS A 78 10.90 -1.64 6.81
N ASP A 79 11.63 -0.87 6.00
CA ASP A 79 12.42 -1.39 4.87
C ASP A 79 11.60 -2.29 3.92
N LEU A 80 10.32 -1.95 3.71
CA LEU A 80 9.39 -2.67 2.85
C LEU A 80 9.37 -2.08 1.44
N TYR A 81 9.08 -2.94 0.46
CA TYR A 81 8.96 -2.54 -0.92
C TYR A 81 7.57 -2.85 -1.49
N VAL A 82 6.90 -1.84 -2.04
CA VAL A 82 5.58 -1.97 -2.68
C VAL A 82 5.72 -2.66 -4.04
N ARG A 83 5.66 -4.00 -4.01
CA ARG A 83 6.02 -4.85 -5.14
C ARG A 83 5.18 -4.63 -6.41
N ASN A 84 3.92 -4.22 -6.26
CA ASN A 84 3.01 -3.98 -7.39
C ASN A 84 3.53 -2.91 -8.35
N THR A 85 4.34 -1.97 -7.88
CA THR A 85 4.90 -0.88 -8.70
C THR A 85 6.24 -1.22 -9.37
N LYS A 86 6.82 -2.39 -9.06
CA LYS A 86 8.15 -2.79 -9.57
C LYS A 86 8.14 -3.19 -11.03
N PHE A 87 7.06 -3.83 -11.49
CA PHE A 87 7.02 -4.47 -12.79
C PHE A 87 5.98 -3.82 -13.69
N GLN A 88 6.29 -3.76 -14.99
CA GLN A 88 5.33 -3.27 -15.96
C GLN A 88 4.22 -4.31 -16.16
N HIS A 89 3.00 -3.96 -15.76
CA HIS A 89 1.82 -4.78 -16.05
C HIS A 89 1.19 -4.36 -17.38
N LYS A 90 0.62 -5.35 -18.10
CA LYS A 90 -0.24 -5.07 -19.26
C LYS A 90 -1.41 -4.18 -18.81
N PRO A 91 -1.87 -3.22 -19.64
CA PRO A 91 -2.93 -2.28 -19.23
C PRO A 91 -4.14 -2.98 -18.60
N ASN A 92 -4.62 -4.09 -19.16
CA ASN A 92 -5.76 -4.87 -18.67
C ASN A 92 -5.51 -5.68 -17.37
N ARG A 93 -4.31 -5.61 -16.78
CA ARG A 93 -3.93 -6.32 -15.55
C ARG A 93 -3.30 -5.37 -14.51
N LYS A 94 -3.50 -4.06 -14.66
CA LYS A 94 -2.90 -3.05 -13.78
C LYS A 94 -3.67 -2.80 -12.49
N TRP A 95 -4.99 -2.98 -12.51
CA TRP A 95 -5.86 -2.61 -11.40
C TRP A 95 -6.30 -3.83 -10.61
N THR A 96 -6.31 -3.68 -9.28
CA THR A 96 -6.88 -4.65 -8.32
C THR A 96 -8.36 -4.35 -8.06
N TRP A 97 -8.80 -3.12 -8.32
CA TRP A 97 -10.18 -2.68 -8.18
C TRP A 97 -10.59 -1.69 -9.29
N ALA A 98 -11.83 -1.80 -9.74
CA ALA A 98 -12.49 -0.84 -10.60
C ALA A 98 -13.88 -0.52 -10.04
N SER A 99 -14.29 0.75 -10.10
CA SER A 99 -15.63 1.14 -9.72
C SER A 99 -16.68 0.51 -10.64
N PRO A 100 -17.92 0.30 -10.18
CA PRO A 100 -19.00 -0.26 -11.01
C PRO A 100 -19.27 0.54 -12.30
N ASP A 101 -19.01 1.85 -12.28
CA ASP A 101 -19.13 2.76 -13.42
C ASP A 101 -17.89 2.77 -14.34
N GLY A 102 -16.80 2.09 -13.96
CA GLY A 102 -15.55 2.00 -14.71
C GLY A 102 -14.68 3.26 -14.73
N ILE A 103 -15.11 4.34 -14.06
CA ILE A 103 -14.42 5.64 -14.04
C ILE A 103 -13.15 5.57 -13.20
N HIS A 104 -13.24 4.93 -12.03
CA HIS A 104 -12.15 4.82 -11.08
C HIS A 104 -11.50 3.45 -11.15
N LYS A 105 -10.17 3.45 -11.25
CA LYS A 105 -9.36 2.25 -11.19
C LYS A 105 -8.25 2.48 -10.17
N ASN A 106 -8.03 1.52 -9.30
CA ASN A 106 -7.03 1.60 -8.26
C ASN A 106 -6.00 0.49 -8.45
N MET A 107 -4.76 0.83 -8.12
CA MET A 107 -3.62 -0.08 -8.11
C MET A 107 -3.01 0.02 -6.72
N ILE A 108 -3.22 -1.04 -5.92
CA ILE A 108 -2.50 -1.43 -4.71
C ILE A 108 -3.06 -2.76 -4.24
#